data_AF-A0A643FBL4-F1
#
_entry.id   AF-A0A643FBL4-F1
#
_cell.length_a   1.000
_cell.length_b   1.000
_cell.length_c   1.000
_cell.angle_alpha   90.00
_cell.angle_beta   90.00
_cell.angle_gamma   90.00
#
_symmetry.space_group_name_H-M   'P 1'
#
loop_
_entity.id
_entity.type
_entity.pdbx_description
1 polymer ?
#
loop_
_entity_poly.entity_id
_entity_poly.type
_entity_poly.pdbx_seq_one_letter_code
_entity_poly.pdbx_strand_id
1 'polypeptide(L)'
;MGWRALALTLWADWWRRRGHYGHGLRRLRWLAWRDQPDTLRLQRLAQCWRDHGRPLPGRWCRALDAACAVAGGFPRERCNARRLALLRDSLTGPRVVAMQEAREAFVAWLQARAAGGVCVVGNAGSVLERPRGAEIDAHAVVLRFNRWQPPGQDLTPALGHRLDVWVAAPDCRALPLQTPAWAVITGADPLVAMEGWPQVQALRARGVPVLTVPLGVWRALVDRLGAPPSAGALVLAWLTTMGLGQGLHMTGIAETVAGDSHVLGGWHRRGRRHAWDRERALVAQWRAAGLLSFLPPRSPASPAPESHA
;
A
#
# COMPACT_ATOMS: atom_id res chain seq x y z
N MET A 1 15.21 -2.42 32.33
CA MET A 1 15.22 -1.76 30.99
C MET A 1 15.71 -0.34 31.18
N GLY A 2 16.70 0.12 30.41
CA GLY A 2 17.22 1.49 30.58
C GLY A 2 16.21 2.52 30.07
N TRP A 3 15.86 3.52 30.91
CA TRP A 3 14.85 4.53 30.58
C TRP A 3 15.15 5.27 29.26
N ARG A 4 16.42 5.61 29.05
CA ARG A 4 16.89 6.27 27.81
C ARG A 4 16.59 5.46 26.55
N ALA A 5 16.91 4.16 26.54
CA ALA A 5 16.67 3.30 25.38
C ALA A 5 15.17 3.08 25.12
N LEU A 6 14.33 3.10 26.16
CA LEU A 6 12.87 3.07 26.02
C LEU A 6 12.36 4.37 25.40
N ALA A 7 12.78 5.52 25.92
CA ALA A 7 12.40 6.84 25.41
C ALA A 7 12.77 7.00 23.93
N LEU A 8 13.99 6.61 23.53
CA LEU A 8 14.43 6.64 22.12
C LEU A 8 13.58 5.74 21.22
N THR A 9 13.21 4.54 21.69
CA THR A 9 12.34 3.62 20.95
C THR A 9 10.95 4.22 20.74
N LEU A 10 10.35 4.78 21.79
CA LEU A 10 9.03 5.41 21.74
C LEU A 10 9.05 6.65 20.84
N TRP A 11 10.11 7.44 20.92
CA TRP A 11 10.28 8.62 20.08
C TRP A 11 10.44 8.26 18.60
N ALA A 12 11.24 7.23 18.29
CA ALA A 12 11.36 6.71 16.94
C ALA A 12 10.02 6.15 16.40
N ASP A 13 9.24 5.45 17.23
CA ASP A 13 7.89 4.98 16.86
C ASP A 13 6.96 6.15 16.58
N TRP A 14 6.99 7.19 17.43
CA TRP A 14 6.20 8.39 17.25
C TRP A 14 6.56 9.12 15.94
N TRP A 15 7.85 9.31 15.65
CA TRP A 15 8.33 9.87 14.38
C TRP A 15 7.86 9.08 13.17
N ARG A 16 8.00 7.74 13.20
CA ARG A 16 7.55 6.87 12.11
C ARG A 16 6.04 7.00 11.89
N ARG A 17 5.24 7.05 12.97
CA ARG A 17 3.79 7.26 12.90
C ARG A 17 3.39 8.60 12.29
N ARG A 18 4.25 9.63 12.40
CA ARG A 18 4.06 10.94 11.75
C ARG A 18 4.58 11.02 10.33
N GLY A 19 5.07 9.90 9.77
CA GLY A 19 5.53 9.87 8.38
C GLY A 19 7.00 10.27 8.19
N HIS A 20 7.79 10.38 9.26
CA HIS A 20 9.22 10.67 9.11
C HIS A 20 10.01 9.39 8.81
N TYR A 21 10.46 9.23 7.56
CA TYR A 21 11.27 8.08 7.10
C TYR A 21 12.64 8.57 6.63
N GLY A 22 13.36 9.33 7.45
CA GLY A 22 14.65 9.95 7.09
C GLY A 22 15.85 9.45 7.91
N HIS A 23 17.00 10.10 7.70
CA HIS A 23 18.24 9.82 8.45
C HIS A 23 18.05 9.90 9.97
N GLY A 24 17.27 10.87 10.45
CA GLY A 24 17.04 11.03 11.89
C GLY A 24 16.28 9.85 12.52
N LEU A 25 15.29 9.24 11.84
CA LEU A 25 14.61 8.04 12.33
C LEU A 25 15.61 6.88 12.50
N ARG A 26 16.49 6.67 11.51
CA ARG A 26 17.55 5.65 11.60
C ARG A 26 18.49 5.91 12.78
N ARG A 27 18.91 7.16 12.98
CA ARG A 27 19.78 7.55 14.09
C ARG A 27 19.13 7.26 15.44
N LEU A 28 17.85 7.59 15.61
CA LEU A 28 17.11 7.27 16.84
C LEU A 28 17.03 5.76 17.10
N ARG A 29 16.74 4.95 16.06
CA ARG A 29 16.72 3.48 16.18
C ARG A 29 18.09 2.91 16.55
N TRP A 30 19.15 3.44 15.93
CA TRP A 30 20.51 3.02 16.21
C TRP A 30 20.92 3.35 17.65
N LEU A 31 20.65 4.57 18.10
CA LEU A 31 20.91 4.98 19.50
C LEU A 31 20.13 4.09 20.48
N ALA A 32 18.84 3.83 20.21
CA ALA A 32 18.01 2.97 21.05
C ALA A 32 18.59 1.56 21.18
N TRP A 33 19.02 0.95 20.07
CA TRP A 33 19.63 -0.38 20.08
C TRP A 33 21.02 -0.38 20.73
N ARG A 34 21.85 0.63 20.47
CA ARG A 34 23.18 0.73 21.08
C ARG A 34 23.11 0.88 22.59
N ASP A 35 22.16 1.68 23.08
CA ASP A 35 22.00 1.94 24.51
C ASP A 35 21.42 0.72 25.27
N GLN A 36 20.63 -0.13 24.59
CA GLN A 36 20.17 -1.40 25.14
C GLN A 36 19.98 -2.44 24.02
N PRO A 37 21.00 -3.26 23.72
CA PRO A 37 20.91 -4.25 22.65
C PRO A 37 19.88 -5.33 22.99
N ASP A 38 18.84 -5.44 22.17
CA ASP A 38 17.89 -6.54 22.21
C ASP A 38 17.35 -6.84 20.81
N THR A 39 16.74 -8.01 20.66
CA THR A 39 16.23 -8.55 19.40
C THR A 39 15.13 -7.68 18.78
N LEU A 40 14.26 -7.06 19.60
CA LEU A 40 13.17 -6.21 19.10
C LEU A 40 13.71 -4.90 18.54
N ARG A 41 14.63 -4.24 19.25
CA ARG A 41 15.25 -3.00 18.79
C ARG A 41 16.12 -3.23 17.56
N LEU A 42 16.85 -4.34 17.53
CA LEU A 42 17.63 -4.75 16.37
C LEU A 42 16.71 -5.01 15.16
N GLN A 43 15.57 -5.68 15.36
CA GLN A 43 14.55 -5.86 14.33
C GLN A 43 13.98 -4.54 13.81
N ARG A 44 13.64 -3.61 14.70
CA ARG A 44 13.13 -2.29 14.28
C ARG A 44 14.18 -1.46 13.53
N LEU A 45 15.45 -1.56 13.94
CA LEU A 45 16.57 -0.93 13.23
C LEU A 45 16.76 -1.57 11.85
N ALA A 46 16.75 -2.90 11.77
CA ALA A 46 16.91 -3.64 10.54
C ALA A 46 15.79 -3.35 9.54
N GLN A 47 14.53 -3.35 9.99
CA GLN A 47 13.38 -2.92 9.19
C GLN A 47 13.57 -1.50 8.67
N CYS A 48 13.98 -0.56 9.53
CA CYS A 48 14.19 0.82 9.13
C CYS A 48 15.27 0.94 8.04
N TRP A 49 16.37 0.18 8.15
CA TRP A 49 17.41 0.14 7.11
C TRP A 49 16.91 -0.42 5.79
N ARG A 50 16.10 -1.48 5.86
CA ARG A 50 15.48 -2.09 4.70
C ARG A 50 14.50 -1.16 4.02
N ASP A 51 13.65 -0.46 4.77
CA ASP A 51 12.73 0.55 4.23
C ASP A 51 13.50 1.59 3.38
N HIS A 52 14.76 1.86 3.73
CA HIS A 52 15.66 2.74 2.97
C HIS A 52 16.47 2.07 1.85
N GLY A 53 16.24 0.79 1.57
CA GLY A 53 16.91 0.07 0.50
C GLY A 53 18.38 -0.22 0.77
N ARG A 54 18.81 -0.11 2.03
CA ARG A 54 20.20 -0.35 2.40
C ARG A 54 20.35 -1.78 2.89
N PRO A 55 21.35 -2.54 2.41
CA PRO A 55 21.66 -3.84 2.97
C PRO A 55 22.05 -3.67 4.45
N LEU A 56 21.74 -4.69 5.25
CA LEU A 56 22.19 -4.71 6.64
C LEU A 56 23.72 -4.84 6.66
N PRO A 57 24.45 -3.97 7.39
CA PRO A 57 25.88 -4.14 7.58
C PRO A 57 26.20 -5.55 8.10
N GLY A 58 27.25 -6.20 7.59
CA GLY A 58 27.55 -7.60 7.95
C GLY A 58 27.72 -7.85 9.45
N ARG A 59 28.23 -6.86 10.20
CA ARG A 59 28.29 -6.91 11.67
C ARG A 59 26.92 -7.04 12.34
N TRP A 60 25.87 -6.45 11.74
CA TRP A 60 24.51 -6.57 12.23
C TRP A 60 23.91 -7.90 11.84
N CYS A 61 24.22 -8.44 10.64
CA CYS A 61 23.87 -9.82 10.31
C CYS A 61 24.42 -10.79 11.35
N ARG A 62 25.68 -10.66 11.75
CA ARG A 62 26.25 -11.49 12.84
C ARG A 62 25.55 -11.29 14.18
N ALA A 63 25.25 -10.05 14.56
CA ALA A 63 24.50 -9.77 15.79
C ALA A 63 23.06 -10.34 15.74
N LEU A 64 22.46 -10.35 14.55
CA LEU A 64 21.16 -10.96 14.29
C LEU A 64 21.24 -12.49 14.43
N ASP A 65 22.23 -13.12 13.81
CA ASP A 65 22.43 -14.57 13.88
C ASP A 65 22.65 -15.01 15.34
N ALA A 66 23.48 -14.27 16.08
CA ALA A 66 23.70 -14.51 17.51
C ALA A 66 22.39 -14.33 18.33
N ALA A 67 21.63 -13.27 18.08
CA ALA A 67 20.36 -13.04 18.76
C ALA A 67 19.32 -14.14 18.43
N CYS A 68 19.28 -14.62 17.18
CA CYS A 68 18.43 -15.71 16.75
C CYS A 68 18.81 -17.05 17.40
N ALA A 69 20.10 -17.32 17.57
CA ALA A 69 20.59 -18.54 18.22
C ALA A 69 20.20 -18.60 19.71
N VAL A 70 20.14 -17.47 20.39
CA VAL A 70 19.78 -17.37 21.82
C VAL A 70 18.26 -17.32 22.04
N ALA A 71 17.48 -16.93 21.03
CA ALA A 71 16.02 -16.71 21.09
C ALA A 71 15.15 -17.98 21.34
N GLY A 72 15.72 -19.10 21.76
CA GLY A 72 15.06 -20.40 21.89
C GLY A 72 14.06 -20.52 23.05
N GLY A 73 14.13 -19.66 24.06
CA GLY A 73 13.36 -19.81 25.31
C GLY A 73 11.92 -19.29 25.25
N PHE A 74 11.66 -18.18 24.56
CA PHE A 74 10.36 -17.49 24.61
C PHE A 74 9.66 -17.38 23.25
N PRO A 75 8.32 -17.62 23.15
CA PRO A 75 7.57 -17.50 21.90
C PRO A 75 7.74 -16.16 21.17
N ARG A 76 7.82 -15.05 21.91
CA ARG A 76 8.02 -13.70 21.35
C ARG A 76 9.38 -13.55 20.68
N GLU A 77 10.43 -14.11 21.28
CA GLU A 77 11.79 -14.04 20.74
C GLU A 77 11.91 -14.88 19.48
N ARG A 78 11.32 -16.09 19.47
CA ARG A 78 11.21 -16.92 18.26
C ARG A 78 10.49 -16.19 17.11
N CYS A 79 9.42 -15.45 17.40
CA CYS A 79 8.72 -14.64 16.39
C CYS A 79 9.62 -13.52 15.84
N ASN A 80 10.33 -12.80 16.71
CA ASN A 80 11.25 -11.74 16.29
C ASN A 80 12.44 -12.30 15.50
N ALA A 81 13.03 -13.42 15.93
CA ALA A 81 14.10 -14.12 15.23
C ALA A 81 13.66 -14.58 13.83
N ARG A 82 12.45 -15.14 13.69
CA ARG A 82 11.88 -15.47 12.37
C ARG A 82 11.76 -14.23 11.50
N ARG A 83 11.22 -13.13 12.01
CA ARG A 83 11.13 -11.86 11.25
C ARG A 83 12.50 -11.34 10.83
N LEU A 84 13.51 -11.52 11.67
CA LEU A 84 14.88 -11.12 11.39
C LEU A 84 15.54 -11.95 10.29
N ALA A 85 15.41 -13.28 10.36
CA ALA A 85 15.86 -14.18 9.30
C ALA A 85 15.17 -13.82 7.98
N LEU A 86 13.86 -13.57 8.03
CA LEU A 86 13.09 -13.14 6.88
C LEU A 86 13.53 -11.79 6.33
N LEU A 87 13.99 -10.85 7.16
CA LEU A 87 14.58 -9.57 6.71
C LEU A 87 15.97 -9.75 6.10
N ARG A 88 16.75 -10.74 6.56
CA ARG A 88 18.06 -11.07 5.98
C ARG A 88 17.91 -11.66 4.58
N ASP A 89 17.04 -12.64 4.42
CA ASP A 89 16.85 -13.41 3.18
C ASP A 89 16.08 -12.60 2.12
N SER A 90 15.65 -11.41 2.48
CA SER A 90 14.71 -10.58 1.75
C SER A 90 15.30 -9.85 0.53
N LEU A 91 16.61 -9.97 0.28
CA LEU A 91 17.24 -9.37 -0.90
C LEU A 91 17.28 -10.32 -2.10
N THR A 92 17.41 -11.63 -1.85
CA THR A 92 17.63 -12.64 -2.91
C THR A 92 17.04 -14.01 -2.59
N GLY A 93 16.32 -14.17 -1.48
CA GLY A 93 15.79 -15.46 -1.05
C GLY A 93 14.60 -15.93 -1.88
N PRO A 94 14.23 -17.22 -1.78
CA PRO A 94 13.18 -17.84 -2.59
C PRO A 94 11.84 -17.10 -2.56
N ARG A 95 11.51 -16.47 -1.43
CA ARG A 95 10.29 -15.68 -1.30
C ARG A 95 10.31 -14.39 -2.12
N VAL A 96 11.46 -13.75 -2.22
CA VAL A 96 11.62 -12.53 -3.01
C VAL A 96 11.46 -12.86 -4.48
N VAL A 97 12.06 -13.98 -4.91
CA VAL A 97 11.91 -14.54 -6.25
C VAL A 97 10.44 -14.85 -6.54
N ALA A 98 9.77 -15.62 -5.69
CA ALA A 98 8.34 -15.92 -5.85
C ALA A 98 7.46 -14.65 -5.87
N MET A 99 7.81 -13.63 -5.08
CA MET A 99 7.11 -12.35 -5.08
C MET A 99 7.37 -11.55 -6.38
N GLN A 100 8.56 -11.67 -6.96
CA GLN A 100 8.91 -11.07 -8.22
C GLN A 100 8.16 -11.73 -9.38
N GLU A 101 8.15 -13.07 -9.44
CA GLU A 101 7.37 -13.86 -10.40
C GLU A 101 5.88 -13.51 -10.31
N ALA A 102 5.32 -13.41 -9.10
CA ALA A 102 3.93 -13.03 -8.90
C ALA A 102 3.63 -11.60 -9.40
N ARG A 103 4.58 -10.66 -9.29
CA ARG A 103 4.44 -9.31 -9.84
C ARG A 103 4.50 -9.33 -11.36
N GLU A 104 5.38 -10.12 -11.96
CA GLU A 104 5.49 -10.27 -13.42
C GLU A 104 4.21 -10.88 -14.00
N ALA A 105 3.67 -11.93 -13.35
CA ALA A 105 2.38 -12.51 -13.70
C ALA A 105 1.23 -11.48 -13.58
N PHE A 106 1.24 -10.65 -12.54
CA PHE A 106 0.27 -9.57 -12.37
C PHE A 106 0.38 -8.51 -13.47
N VAL A 107 1.60 -8.11 -13.84
CA VAL A 107 1.85 -7.15 -14.94
C VAL A 107 1.31 -7.71 -16.25
N ALA A 108 1.64 -8.95 -16.59
CA ALA A 108 1.15 -9.61 -17.80
C ALA A 108 -0.39 -9.69 -17.79
N TRP A 109 -0.99 -10.05 -16.65
CA TRP A 109 -2.44 -10.12 -16.48
C TRP A 109 -3.13 -8.76 -16.70
N LEU A 110 -2.53 -7.68 -16.19
CA LEU A 110 -3.01 -6.30 -16.38
C LEU A 110 -2.87 -5.86 -17.84
N GLN A 111 -1.69 -6.05 -18.44
CA GLN A 111 -1.42 -5.64 -19.82
C GLN A 111 -2.37 -6.31 -20.82
N ALA A 112 -2.67 -7.60 -20.62
CA ALA A 112 -3.63 -8.33 -21.44
C ALA A 112 -5.07 -7.76 -21.38
N ARG A 113 -5.38 -6.92 -20.38
CA ARG A 113 -6.72 -6.31 -20.17
C ARG A 113 -6.74 -4.80 -20.34
N ALA A 114 -5.57 -4.18 -20.48
CA ALA A 114 -5.42 -2.72 -20.47
C ALA A 114 -6.17 -2.03 -21.62
N ALA A 115 -6.41 -2.73 -22.74
CA ALA A 115 -7.18 -2.21 -23.88
C ALA A 115 -8.63 -1.84 -23.50
N GLY A 116 -9.23 -2.51 -22.51
CA GLY A 116 -10.55 -2.14 -21.98
C GLY A 116 -10.51 -1.14 -20.82
N GLY A 117 -9.35 -0.53 -20.57
CA GLY A 117 -9.15 0.44 -19.51
C GLY A 117 -8.97 -0.18 -18.12
N VAL A 118 -8.19 0.52 -17.30
CA VAL A 118 -7.93 0.19 -15.89
C VAL A 118 -8.41 1.35 -15.03
N CYS A 119 -9.37 1.12 -14.15
CA CYS A 119 -9.89 2.14 -13.23
C CYS A 119 -9.38 1.92 -11.81
N VAL A 120 -8.75 2.94 -11.24
CA VAL A 120 -8.32 2.98 -9.84
C VAL A 120 -9.28 3.84 -9.03
N VAL A 121 -10.04 3.22 -8.14
CA VAL A 121 -11.09 3.88 -7.34
C VAL A 121 -10.62 4.07 -5.91
N GLY A 122 -10.22 5.29 -5.57
CA GLY A 122 -9.90 5.68 -4.20
C GLY A 122 -11.13 5.90 -3.32
N ASN A 123 -10.89 6.20 -2.05
CA ASN A 123 -11.91 6.29 -1.01
C ASN A 123 -12.27 7.74 -0.61
N ALA A 124 -11.87 8.75 -1.40
CA ALA A 124 -12.27 10.13 -1.12
C ALA A 124 -13.79 10.30 -1.20
N GLY A 125 -14.37 11.14 -0.35
CA GLY A 125 -15.82 11.37 -0.34
C GLY A 125 -16.39 11.96 -1.64
N SER A 126 -15.58 12.65 -2.45
CA SER A 126 -15.99 13.21 -3.75
C SER A 126 -16.58 12.19 -4.70
N VAL A 127 -16.18 10.91 -4.58
CA VAL A 127 -16.75 9.84 -5.41
C VAL A 127 -18.25 9.69 -5.24
N LEU A 128 -18.80 10.14 -4.10
CA LEU A 128 -20.23 10.05 -3.80
C LEU A 128 -21.05 11.20 -4.39
N GLU A 129 -20.40 12.26 -4.88
CA GLU A 129 -21.08 13.42 -5.44
C GLU A 129 -21.66 13.15 -6.84
N ARG A 130 -21.28 12.04 -7.48
CA ARG A 130 -21.70 11.71 -8.85
C ARG A 130 -21.99 10.21 -8.99
N PRO A 131 -23.03 9.83 -9.74
CA PRO A 131 -23.36 8.43 -9.99
C PRO A 131 -22.43 7.81 -11.06
N ARG A 132 -21.17 7.53 -10.69
CA ARG A 132 -20.13 7.00 -11.60
C ARG A 132 -20.05 5.48 -11.64
N GLY A 133 -20.93 4.76 -10.96
CA GLY A 133 -20.78 3.33 -10.75
C GLY A 133 -20.75 2.52 -12.05
N ALA A 134 -21.67 2.80 -12.97
CA ALA A 134 -21.69 2.15 -14.28
C ALA A 134 -20.42 2.45 -15.11
N GLU A 135 -19.90 3.67 -15.05
CA GLU A 135 -18.65 4.05 -15.74
C GLU A 135 -17.44 3.32 -15.16
N ILE A 136 -17.37 3.20 -13.83
CA ILE A 136 -16.33 2.42 -13.16
C ILE A 136 -16.39 0.96 -13.61
N ASP A 137 -17.58 0.35 -13.56
CA ASP A 137 -17.78 -1.06 -13.86
C ASP A 137 -17.54 -1.42 -15.35
N ALA A 138 -17.65 -0.43 -16.24
CA ALA A 138 -17.36 -0.59 -17.67
C ALA A 138 -15.87 -0.85 -18.00
N HIS A 139 -14.95 -0.58 -17.07
CA HIS A 139 -13.52 -0.82 -17.28
C HIS A 139 -13.19 -2.30 -17.20
N ALA A 140 -12.22 -2.77 -17.99
CA ALA A 140 -11.78 -4.16 -17.98
C ALA A 140 -11.08 -4.58 -16.67
N VAL A 141 -10.56 -3.63 -15.89
CA VAL A 141 -10.00 -3.88 -14.55
C VAL A 141 -10.37 -2.74 -13.60
N VAL A 142 -10.87 -3.07 -12.42
CA VAL A 142 -11.17 -2.14 -11.32
C VAL A 142 -10.36 -2.47 -10.08
N LEU A 143 -9.59 -1.50 -9.61
CA LEU A 143 -8.80 -1.56 -8.37
C LEU A 143 -9.50 -0.75 -7.27
N ARG A 144 -9.62 -1.34 -6.06
CA ARG A 144 -10.24 -0.68 -4.90
C ARG A 144 -9.42 -0.81 -3.64
N PHE A 145 -9.59 0.12 -2.69
CA PHE A 145 -8.73 0.21 -1.51
C PHE A 145 -9.47 -0.12 -0.21
N ASN A 146 -8.82 -0.94 0.61
CA ASN A 146 -9.22 -1.24 1.98
C ASN A 146 -10.71 -1.63 2.04
N ARG A 147 -11.48 -0.88 2.83
CA ARG A 147 -12.94 -0.94 2.85
C ARG A 147 -13.48 0.27 2.08
N TRP A 148 -14.22 0.01 1.00
CA TRP A 148 -14.90 1.06 0.21
C TRP A 148 -16.43 0.98 0.32
N GLN A 149 -16.98 -0.16 0.74
CA GLN A 149 -18.40 -0.36 1.00
C GLN A 149 -18.68 -0.33 2.53
N PRO A 150 -19.36 0.70 3.05
CA PRO A 150 -19.90 0.66 4.40
C PRO A 150 -21.05 -0.35 4.48
N PRO A 151 -21.23 -1.06 5.61
CA PRO A 151 -22.37 -1.96 5.79
C PRO A 151 -23.68 -1.19 5.73
N GLY A 152 -24.68 -1.79 5.08
CA GLY A 152 -26.05 -1.26 5.07
C GLY A 152 -26.25 0.00 4.23
N GLN A 153 -25.29 0.39 3.39
CA GLN A 153 -25.45 1.50 2.45
C GLN A 153 -25.25 0.99 1.02
N ASP A 154 -26.22 1.28 0.16
CA ASP A 154 -26.07 1.05 -1.27
C ASP A 154 -25.35 2.24 -1.92
N LEU A 155 -24.05 2.06 -2.14
CA LEU A 155 -23.21 3.02 -2.85
C LEU A 155 -22.96 2.62 -4.31
N THR A 156 -23.66 1.60 -4.81
CA THR A 156 -23.49 1.07 -6.17
C THR A 156 -23.68 2.15 -7.24
N PRO A 157 -24.66 3.07 -7.14
CA PRO A 157 -24.80 4.14 -8.15
C PRO A 157 -23.55 5.01 -8.29
N ALA A 158 -22.86 5.28 -7.18
CA ALA A 158 -21.67 6.13 -7.16
C ALA A 158 -20.38 5.35 -7.44
N LEU A 159 -20.24 4.17 -6.83
CA LEU A 159 -18.98 3.42 -6.79
C LEU A 159 -18.93 2.25 -7.75
N GLY A 160 -20.07 1.74 -8.21
CA GLY A 160 -20.14 0.48 -8.93
C GLY A 160 -19.97 -0.72 -8.00
N HIS A 161 -20.04 -1.91 -8.58
CA HIS A 161 -19.92 -3.18 -7.85
C HIS A 161 -18.64 -3.95 -8.19
N ARG A 162 -17.99 -3.68 -9.32
CA ARG A 162 -16.88 -4.49 -9.82
C ARG A 162 -15.63 -4.36 -8.93
N LEU A 163 -14.97 -5.50 -8.68
CA LEU A 163 -13.70 -5.60 -7.97
C LEU A 163 -12.82 -6.67 -8.62
N ASP A 164 -11.76 -6.27 -9.31
CA ASP A 164 -10.79 -7.22 -9.86
C ASP A 164 -9.53 -7.28 -8.98
N VAL A 165 -9.08 -6.13 -8.46
CA VAL A 165 -7.89 -6.04 -7.59
C VAL A 165 -8.24 -5.35 -6.29
N TRP A 166 -7.98 -6.04 -5.18
CA TRP A 166 -8.10 -5.46 -3.86
C TRP A 166 -6.75 -4.95 -3.36
N VAL A 167 -6.68 -3.67 -3.03
CA VAL A 167 -5.47 -3.03 -2.49
C VAL A 167 -5.66 -2.79 -1.00
N ALA A 168 -4.75 -3.29 -0.17
CA ALA A 168 -4.82 -3.14 1.27
C ALA A 168 -3.59 -2.42 1.84
N ALA A 169 -3.83 -1.50 2.76
CA ALA A 169 -2.80 -0.98 3.65
C ALA A 169 -2.48 -1.98 4.77
N PRO A 170 -1.29 -1.95 5.37
CA PRO A 170 -0.89 -2.90 6.43
C PRO A 170 -1.79 -2.94 7.66
N ASP A 171 -2.48 -1.84 7.92
CA ASP A 171 -3.42 -1.64 9.03
C ASP A 171 -4.86 -2.06 8.66
N CYS A 172 -5.13 -2.40 7.40
CA CYS A 172 -6.43 -2.91 7.00
C CYS A 172 -6.66 -4.32 7.57
N ARG A 173 -7.85 -4.53 8.15
CA ARG A 173 -8.29 -5.81 8.73
C ARG A 173 -9.56 -6.35 8.09
N ALA A 174 -10.24 -5.54 7.28
CA ALA A 174 -11.44 -5.96 6.56
C ALA A 174 -11.05 -6.73 5.31
N LEU A 175 -11.73 -7.85 5.05
CA LEU A 175 -11.69 -8.51 3.75
C LEU A 175 -12.78 -7.92 2.85
N PRO A 176 -12.56 -7.88 1.52
CA PRO A 176 -13.64 -7.57 0.59
C PRO A 176 -14.71 -8.66 0.63
N LEU A 177 -15.97 -8.27 0.40
CA LEU A 177 -17.09 -9.21 0.29
C LEU A 177 -16.96 -10.09 -0.95
N GLN A 178 -16.54 -9.49 -2.07
CA GLN A 178 -16.24 -10.19 -3.31
C GLN A 178 -14.81 -10.72 -3.28
N THR A 179 -14.58 -11.90 -3.88
CA THR A 179 -13.24 -12.46 -4.04
C THR A 179 -12.55 -11.79 -5.24
N PRO A 180 -11.49 -10.99 -5.04
CA PRO A 180 -10.78 -10.36 -6.14
C PRO A 180 -9.92 -11.37 -6.89
N ALA A 181 -9.57 -11.08 -8.15
CA ALA A 181 -8.59 -11.84 -8.91
C ALA A 181 -7.17 -11.68 -8.34
N TRP A 182 -6.86 -10.51 -7.77
CA TRP A 182 -5.56 -10.21 -7.17
C TRP A 182 -5.70 -9.40 -5.88
N ALA A 183 -4.76 -9.59 -4.96
CA ALA A 183 -4.62 -8.74 -3.78
C ALA A 183 -3.24 -8.09 -3.71
N VAL A 184 -3.21 -6.77 -3.51
CA VAL A 184 -1.98 -5.96 -3.41
C VAL A 184 -1.86 -5.40 -2.00
N ILE A 185 -0.82 -5.82 -1.28
CA ILE A 185 -0.48 -5.27 0.03
C ILE A 185 0.52 -4.12 -0.16
N THR A 186 0.14 -2.94 0.29
CA THR A 186 0.94 -1.70 0.18
C THR A 186 1.80 -1.47 1.42
N GLY A 187 2.72 -0.50 1.35
CA GLY A 187 3.53 -0.05 2.47
C GLY A 187 5.03 -0.37 2.32
N ALA A 188 5.79 -0.02 3.35
CA ALA A 188 7.22 -0.29 3.40
C ALA A 188 7.45 -1.79 3.66
N ASP A 189 7.82 -2.51 2.62
CA ASP A 189 8.15 -3.94 2.63
C ASP A 189 7.26 -4.82 3.54
N PRO A 190 5.98 -5.01 3.19
CA PRO A 190 5.07 -5.78 4.02
C PRO A 190 5.35 -7.30 3.97
N LEU A 191 6.26 -7.76 3.11
CA LEU A 191 6.50 -9.17 2.80
C LEU A 191 6.72 -10.06 4.04
N VAL A 192 7.49 -9.56 5.01
CA VAL A 192 7.78 -10.29 6.26
C VAL A 192 6.61 -10.20 7.24
N ALA A 193 5.97 -9.03 7.33
CA ALA A 193 4.89 -8.82 8.28
C ALA A 193 3.62 -9.60 7.91
N MET A 194 3.36 -9.75 6.60
CA MET A 194 2.09 -10.21 6.07
C MET A 194 1.80 -11.71 6.27
N GLU A 195 2.80 -12.55 6.56
CA GLU A 195 2.57 -13.99 6.85
C GLU A 195 1.70 -14.23 8.07
N GLY A 196 1.86 -13.38 9.09
CA GLY A 196 1.09 -13.48 10.32
C GLY A 196 -0.29 -12.82 10.22
N TRP A 197 -0.71 -12.38 9.04
CA TRP A 197 -1.94 -11.62 8.88
C TRP A 197 -3.10 -12.56 8.51
N PRO A 198 -4.15 -12.66 9.35
CA PRO A 198 -5.29 -13.52 9.08
C PRO A 198 -5.94 -13.24 7.71
N GLN A 199 -6.01 -11.97 7.30
CA GLN A 199 -6.58 -11.60 6.00
C GLN A 199 -5.77 -12.13 4.81
N VAL A 200 -4.44 -12.20 4.92
CA VAL A 200 -3.58 -12.74 3.85
C VAL A 200 -3.72 -14.25 3.78
N GLN A 201 -3.81 -14.92 4.93
CA GLN A 201 -4.09 -16.35 5.00
C GLN A 201 -5.46 -16.68 4.40
N ALA A 202 -6.49 -15.90 4.74
CA ALA A 202 -7.83 -16.06 4.19
C ALA A 202 -7.87 -15.86 2.66
N LEU A 203 -7.16 -14.87 2.12
CA LEU A 203 -7.06 -14.67 0.67
C LEU A 203 -6.39 -15.86 -0.02
N ARG A 204 -5.27 -16.34 0.53
CA ARG A 204 -4.57 -17.51 -0.01
C ARG A 204 -5.43 -18.78 0.05
N ALA A 205 -6.19 -18.97 1.14
CA ALA A 205 -7.14 -20.08 1.26
C ALA A 205 -8.25 -20.01 0.20
N ARG A 206 -8.57 -18.82 -0.33
CA ARG A 206 -9.50 -18.61 -1.45
C ARG A 206 -8.81 -18.70 -2.82
N GLY A 207 -7.53 -19.08 -2.88
CA GLY A 207 -6.75 -19.13 -4.12
C GLY A 207 -6.39 -17.75 -4.70
N VAL A 208 -6.57 -16.66 -3.96
CA VAL A 208 -6.23 -15.31 -4.43
C VAL A 208 -4.72 -15.09 -4.34
N PRO A 209 -4.02 -14.79 -5.45
CA PRO A 209 -2.63 -14.39 -5.41
C PRO A 209 -2.47 -13.07 -4.64
N VAL A 210 -1.56 -13.08 -3.65
CA VAL A 210 -1.26 -11.91 -2.81
C VAL A 210 0.15 -11.43 -3.12
N LEU A 211 0.26 -10.19 -3.56
CA LEU A 211 1.52 -9.55 -3.90
C LEU A 211 1.75 -8.25 -3.13
N THR A 212 2.94 -7.70 -3.27
CA THR A 212 3.35 -6.43 -2.64
C THR A 212 3.88 -5.49 -3.70
N VAL A 213 3.71 -4.17 -3.52
CA VAL A 213 4.33 -3.19 -4.42
C VAL A 213 5.87 -3.29 -4.30
N PRO A 214 6.64 -3.22 -5.41
CA PRO A 214 8.10 -3.21 -5.33
C PRO A 214 8.61 -2.12 -4.40
N LEU A 215 9.51 -2.49 -3.48
CA LEU A 215 10.05 -1.57 -2.49
C LEU A 215 10.75 -0.36 -3.13
N GLY A 216 11.37 -0.54 -4.30
CA GLY A 216 11.96 0.56 -5.07
C GLY A 216 10.97 1.68 -5.40
N VAL A 217 9.73 1.32 -5.78
CA VAL A 217 8.66 2.29 -6.08
C VAL A 217 8.27 3.04 -4.81
N TRP A 218 8.08 2.33 -3.69
CA TRP A 218 7.75 2.94 -2.41
C TRP A 218 8.83 3.94 -1.97
N ARG A 219 10.11 3.57 -2.07
CA ARG A 219 11.24 4.42 -1.70
C ARG A 219 11.30 5.68 -2.55
N ALA A 220 11.19 5.55 -3.87
CA ALA A 220 11.21 6.68 -4.78
C ALA A 220 10.12 7.70 -4.42
N LEU A 221 8.94 7.23 -4.00
CA LEU A 221 7.89 8.11 -3.50
C LEU A 221 8.20 8.73 -2.15
N VAL A 222 8.80 7.99 -1.21
CA VAL A 222 9.22 8.58 0.08
C VAL A 222 10.24 9.67 -0.11
N ASP A 223 11.24 9.46 -0.96
CA ASP A 223 12.27 10.45 -1.26
C ASP A 223 11.65 11.70 -1.90
N ARG A 224 10.68 11.51 -2.81
CA ARG A 224 9.98 12.62 -3.49
C ARG A 224 9.00 13.38 -2.58
N LEU A 225 8.26 12.66 -1.74
CA LEU A 225 7.19 13.23 -0.90
C LEU A 225 7.70 13.70 0.46
N GLY A 226 8.86 13.22 0.91
CA GLY A 226 9.36 13.39 2.28
C GLY A 226 8.48 12.71 3.35
N ALA A 227 7.59 11.81 2.92
CA ALA A 227 6.59 11.13 3.74
C ALA A 227 6.18 9.80 3.06
N PRO A 228 5.64 8.81 3.80
CA PRO A 228 5.11 7.58 3.20
C PRO A 228 3.96 7.93 2.25
N PRO A 229 3.92 7.37 1.03
CA PRO A 229 2.80 7.55 0.13
C PRO A 229 1.53 6.88 0.69
N SER A 230 0.36 7.43 0.35
CA SER A 230 -0.90 6.71 0.47
C SER A 230 -0.92 5.47 -0.43
N ALA A 231 -1.80 4.51 -0.13
CA ALA A 231 -1.96 3.32 -0.96
C ALA A 231 -2.32 3.69 -2.41
N GLY A 232 -3.17 4.71 -2.59
CA GLY A 232 -3.56 5.22 -3.91
C GLY A 232 -2.37 5.77 -4.70
N ALA A 233 -1.62 6.71 -4.12
CA ALA A 233 -0.43 7.27 -4.78
C ALA A 233 0.64 6.19 -5.08
N LEU A 234 0.82 5.23 -4.17
CA LEU A 234 1.77 4.13 -4.36
C LEU A 234 1.39 3.20 -5.51
N VAL A 235 0.13 2.79 -5.58
CA VAL A 235 -0.36 1.92 -6.66
C VAL A 235 -0.34 2.66 -7.99
N LEU A 236 -0.78 3.93 -8.04
CA LEU A 236 -0.70 4.73 -9.26
C LEU A 236 0.74 4.82 -9.76
N ALA A 237 1.70 5.17 -8.90
CA ALA A 237 3.12 5.20 -9.28
C ALA A 237 3.57 3.86 -9.87
N TRP A 238 3.22 2.74 -9.21
CA TRP A 238 3.61 1.43 -9.70
C TRP A 238 2.98 1.11 -11.07
N LEU A 239 1.69 1.36 -11.26
CA LEU A 239 1.00 1.18 -12.54
C LEU A 239 1.61 2.05 -13.65
N THR A 240 2.02 3.29 -13.34
CA THR A 240 2.73 4.12 -14.33
C THR A 240 4.07 3.53 -14.75
N THR A 241 4.80 2.85 -13.86
CA THR A 241 6.05 2.16 -14.23
C THR A 241 5.84 0.95 -15.13
N MET A 242 4.62 0.43 -15.24
CA MET A 242 4.27 -0.70 -16.12
C MET A 242 3.89 -0.28 -17.54
N GLY A 243 3.89 1.02 -17.84
CA GLY A 243 3.52 1.53 -19.17
C GLY A 243 2.01 1.57 -19.45
N LEU A 244 1.16 1.52 -18.42
CA LEU A 244 -0.31 1.54 -18.57
C LEU A 244 -0.91 2.93 -18.86
N GLY A 245 -0.08 3.94 -19.14
CA GLY A 245 -0.44 5.34 -18.93
C GLY A 245 -1.68 5.84 -19.67
N GLN A 246 -1.87 5.44 -20.93
CA GLN A 246 -3.01 5.91 -21.73
C GLN A 246 -4.34 5.19 -21.41
N GLY A 247 -4.30 4.04 -20.72
CA GLY A 247 -5.48 3.27 -20.32
C GLY A 247 -5.79 3.37 -18.82
N LEU A 248 -5.04 4.18 -18.07
CA LEU A 248 -5.15 4.28 -16.62
C LEU A 248 -6.05 5.45 -16.22
N HIS A 249 -7.25 5.11 -15.75
CA HIS A 249 -8.23 6.05 -15.25
C HIS A 249 -8.26 6.01 -13.72
N MET A 250 -8.59 7.14 -13.09
CA MET A 250 -8.77 7.19 -11.64
C MET A 250 -9.97 8.05 -11.22
N THR A 251 -10.46 7.77 -10.02
CA THR A 251 -11.42 8.61 -9.31
C THR A 251 -11.21 8.44 -7.81
N GLY A 252 -11.51 9.46 -7.00
CA GLY A 252 -11.42 9.38 -5.55
C GLY A 252 -9.99 9.33 -4.99
N ILE A 253 -8.98 9.69 -5.79
CA ILE A 253 -7.58 9.82 -5.39
C ILE A 253 -7.12 11.23 -5.71
N ALA A 254 -6.50 11.90 -4.73
CA ALA A 254 -5.94 13.24 -4.88
C ALA A 254 -6.95 14.33 -5.35
N GLU A 255 -8.24 14.05 -5.33
CA GLU A 255 -9.28 15.02 -5.66
C GLU A 255 -9.44 16.06 -4.54
N THR A 256 -9.56 17.32 -4.94
CA THR A 256 -9.93 18.43 -4.06
C THR A 256 -11.44 18.40 -3.88
N VAL A 257 -11.88 18.12 -2.65
CA VAL A 257 -13.27 18.22 -2.25
C VAL A 257 -13.37 19.21 -1.11
N ALA A 258 -14.48 19.93 -1.01
CA ALA A 258 -14.81 20.75 0.15
C ALA A 258 -15.09 19.83 1.35
N GLY A 259 -14.02 19.35 1.99
CA GLY A 259 -14.08 18.46 3.15
C GLY A 259 -13.09 17.30 3.07
N ASP A 260 -12.51 16.95 4.22
CA ASP A 260 -11.65 15.77 4.39
C ASP A 260 -12.49 14.47 4.54
N SER A 261 -13.61 14.36 3.83
CA SER A 261 -14.52 13.23 3.97
C SER A 261 -13.98 11.98 3.28
N HIS A 262 -14.08 10.84 3.98
CA HIS A 262 -13.85 9.50 3.44
C HIS A 262 -15.21 8.89 3.09
N VAL A 263 -15.24 7.97 2.11
CA VAL A 263 -16.46 7.23 1.71
C VAL A 263 -17.16 6.46 2.84
N LEU A 264 -16.51 6.33 4.00
CA LEU A 264 -17.02 5.63 5.19
C LEU A 264 -17.52 6.61 6.27
N GLY A 265 -17.56 7.92 5.99
CA GLY A 265 -18.05 8.94 6.92
C GLY A 265 -17.01 9.57 7.85
N GLY A 266 -17.45 10.54 8.66
CA GLY A 266 -16.63 11.55 9.35
C GLY A 266 -15.65 11.05 10.43
N TRP A 267 -15.74 9.79 10.85
CA TRP A 267 -14.78 9.20 11.80
C TRP A 267 -13.48 8.75 11.12
N HIS A 268 -13.52 8.47 9.81
CA HIS A 268 -12.36 8.08 9.02
C HIS A 268 -11.68 9.32 8.43
N ARG A 269 -10.92 10.05 9.26
CA ARG A 269 -10.13 11.19 8.78
C ARG A 269 -8.93 10.72 7.97
N ARG A 270 -8.50 11.55 7.01
CA ARG A 270 -7.25 11.36 6.28
C ARG A 270 -6.09 11.12 7.25
N GLY A 271 -5.31 10.08 7.00
CA GLY A 271 -4.16 9.74 7.83
C GLY A 271 -3.16 10.90 7.90
N ARG A 272 -2.78 11.34 9.10
CA ARG A 272 -1.82 12.44 9.32
C ARG A 272 -0.38 12.12 8.91
N ARG A 273 -0.11 10.87 8.50
CA ARG A 273 1.24 10.39 8.15
C ARG A 273 1.64 10.70 6.69
N HIS A 274 0.70 11.16 5.87
CA HIS A 274 0.90 11.38 4.44
C HIS A 274 1.08 12.87 4.13
N ALA A 275 1.89 13.19 3.13
CA ALA A 275 2.04 14.54 2.62
C ALA A 275 1.00 14.81 1.52
N TRP A 276 -0.28 14.94 1.91
CA TRP A 276 -1.41 15.00 0.97
C TRP A 276 -1.25 16.04 -0.13
N ASP A 277 -0.72 17.23 0.19
CA ASP A 277 -0.55 18.30 -0.79
C ASP A 277 0.50 17.92 -1.85
N ARG A 278 1.59 17.28 -1.43
CA ARG A 278 2.63 16.77 -2.32
C ARG A 278 2.14 15.58 -3.15
N GLU A 279 1.32 14.71 -2.57
CA GLU A 279 0.66 13.63 -3.32
C GLU A 279 -0.28 14.18 -4.39
N ARG A 280 -1.07 15.22 -4.08
CA ARG A 280 -1.93 15.89 -5.07
C ARG A 280 -1.11 16.52 -6.19
N ALA A 281 -0.04 17.24 -5.85
CA ALA A 281 0.85 17.83 -6.84
C ALA A 281 1.50 16.76 -7.74
N LEU A 282 1.91 15.63 -7.16
CA LEU A 282 2.46 14.50 -7.89
C LEU A 282 1.45 13.88 -8.87
N VAL A 283 0.22 13.64 -8.41
CA VAL A 283 -0.84 13.10 -9.26
C VAL A 283 -1.19 14.08 -10.38
N ALA A 284 -1.23 15.38 -10.10
CA ALA A 284 -1.43 16.40 -11.12
C ALA A 284 -0.31 16.39 -12.18
N GLN A 285 0.95 16.18 -11.78
CA GLN A 285 2.07 16.04 -12.71
C GLN A 285 1.93 14.80 -13.60
N TRP A 286 1.51 13.65 -13.06
CA TRP A 286 1.25 12.45 -13.87
C TRP A 286 0.13 12.67 -14.89
N ARG A 287 -0.92 13.39 -14.51
CA ARG A 287 -2.00 13.78 -15.43
C ARG A 287 -1.51 14.69 -16.55
N ALA A 288 -0.75 15.73 -16.22
CA ALA A 288 -0.18 16.64 -17.20
C ALA A 288 0.76 15.93 -18.18
N ALA A 289 1.43 14.87 -17.74
CA ALA A 289 2.28 14.02 -18.57
C ALA A 289 1.50 12.95 -19.37
N GLY A 290 0.17 12.90 -19.29
CA GLY A 290 -0.63 11.89 -19.99
C GLY A 290 -0.45 10.45 -19.46
N LEU A 291 0.07 10.29 -18.25
CA LEU A 291 0.31 8.98 -17.64
C LEU A 291 -0.92 8.40 -16.94
N LEU A 292 -1.97 9.21 -16.78
CA LEU A 292 -3.28 8.81 -16.28
C LEU A 292 -4.29 9.93 -16.51
N SER A 293 -5.57 9.59 -16.52
CA SER A 293 -6.68 10.54 -16.61
C SER A 293 -7.62 10.40 -15.42
N PHE A 294 -8.39 11.46 -15.12
CA PHE A 294 -9.60 11.25 -14.32
C PHE A 294 -10.63 10.53 -15.19
N LEU A 295 -11.52 9.77 -14.56
CA LEU A 295 -12.72 9.29 -15.24
C LEU A 295 -13.38 10.48 -15.96
N PRO A 296 -13.55 10.39 -17.30
CA PRO A 296 -14.15 11.48 -18.04
C PRO A 296 -15.55 11.76 -17.47
N PRO A 297 -16.03 13.02 -17.52
CA PRO A 297 -17.44 13.26 -17.26
C PRO A 297 -18.25 12.42 -18.23
N ARG A 298 -19.36 11.83 -17.75
CA ARG A 298 -20.31 11.11 -18.60
C ARG A 298 -20.59 11.97 -19.83
N SER A 299 -20.28 11.47 -21.02
CA SER A 299 -20.84 12.05 -22.24
C SER A 299 -22.35 12.06 -22.02
N PRO A 300 -23.05 13.21 -22.16
CA PRO A 300 -24.50 13.22 -22.04
C PRO A 300 -25.00 12.08 -22.92
N ALA A 301 -25.79 11.18 -22.33
CA ALA A 301 -26.29 10.02 -23.05
C ALA A 301 -26.84 10.55 -24.38
N SER A 302 -26.33 10.05 -25.51
CA SER A 302 -26.95 10.37 -26.80
C SER A 302 -28.44 10.17 -26.60
N PRO A 303 -29.28 11.18 -26.89
CA PRO A 303 -30.71 11.08 -26.64
C PRO A 303 -31.17 9.75 -27.21
N ALA A 304 -31.90 8.99 -26.38
CA ALA A 304 -32.47 7.73 -26.83
C ALA A 304 -33.15 8.01 -28.18
N PRO A 305 -32.92 7.20 -29.22
CA PRO A 305 -33.48 7.47 -30.54
C PRO A 305 -34.98 7.73 -30.35
N GLU A 306 -35.41 8.94 -30.69
CA GLU A 306 -36.81 9.32 -30.59
C GLU A 306 -37.59 8.27 -31.37
N SER A 307 -38.41 7.51 -30.63
CA SER A 307 -39.33 6.58 -31.25
C SER A 307 -40.32 7.43 -32.03
N HIS A 308 -40.06 7.62 -33.33
CA HIS A 308 -41.04 8.14 -34.26
C HIS A 308 -42.20 7.14 -34.28
N ALA A 309 -43.27 7.51 -33.57
CA ALA A 309 -44.59 6.91 -33.68
C ALA A 309 -45.40 7.66 -34.74
#